data_AF-A0A016SYC8-F1
#
_entry.id   AF-A0A016SYC8-F1
#
_cell.length_a   1.000
_cell.length_b   1.000
_cell.length_c   1.000
_cell.angle_alpha   90.00
_cell.angle_beta   90.00
_cell.angle_gamma   90.00
#
_symmetry.space_group_name_H-M   'P 1'
#
loop_
_entity.id
_entity.type
_entity.pdbx_description
1 polymer ?
#
loop_
_entity_poly.entity_id
_entity_poly.type
_entity_poly.pdbx_seq_one_letter_code
_entity_poly.pdbx_strand_id
1 'polypeptide(L)'
;MALLEPSNGILRTNVSWDDLQKAVYEAFGNDAKFGPNKDAKDIGFVNGFLSKICLITPDWQTELKHVPEKFVVKISSQMSYIECHGMLGEKDMEISMQDFSSAQDTKVKQLHNNEVTLYRILEKYNVTNVARPKVYYMREFSEDSPHEGFIIMEYVADRLPLHIYDNLTPSDISQVLRTIASLQVAFLKFSEEDKALFTEDIFGEINSKTVTKEHVKSMVDLMRKIGEGKLDETLNRLGKIIPEIADTNFADHLPDILGWFCTAS
;
A
#
# COMPACT_ATOMS: atom_id res chain seq x y z
N MET A 1 -12.64 6.37 16.31
CA MET A 1 -13.41 5.96 15.12
C MET A 1 -12.63 4.85 14.44
N ALA A 2 -13.27 3.79 13.95
CA ALA A 2 -12.53 2.75 13.24
C ALA A 2 -12.07 3.23 11.86
N LEU A 3 -10.96 2.70 11.31
CA LEU A 3 -10.51 3.02 9.93
C LEU A 3 -11.49 2.52 8.84
N LEU A 4 -12.45 1.68 9.24
CA LEU A 4 -13.55 1.11 8.45
C LEU A 4 -14.74 2.06 8.33
N GLU A 5 -14.87 3.07 9.18
CA GLU A 5 -16.04 3.94 9.18
C GLU A 5 -15.77 5.18 8.32
N PRO A 6 -16.66 5.52 7.38
CA PRO A 6 -16.57 6.78 6.67
C PRO A 6 -16.54 7.95 7.66
N SER A 7 -15.58 8.85 7.50
CA SER A 7 -15.45 10.05 8.32
C SER A 7 -15.55 11.31 7.45
N ASN A 8 -15.48 12.48 8.08
CA ASN A 8 -15.64 13.79 7.42
C ASN A 8 -14.33 14.35 6.85
N GLY A 9 -13.25 13.58 6.89
CA GLY A 9 -11.96 13.98 6.34
C GLY A 9 -11.88 13.85 4.82
N ILE A 10 -10.66 14.05 4.32
CA ILE A 10 -10.32 14.01 2.90
C ILE A 10 -10.74 12.64 2.34
N LEU A 11 -11.53 12.65 1.26
CA LEU A 11 -12.03 11.43 0.59
C LEU A 11 -12.68 10.42 1.56
N ARG A 12 -13.44 10.92 2.55
CA ARG A 12 -14.16 10.13 3.57
C ARG A 12 -13.25 9.39 4.56
N THR A 13 -11.98 9.75 4.63
CA THR A 13 -11.02 9.21 5.61
C THR A 13 -11.06 9.99 6.93
N ASN A 14 -10.28 9.55 7.93
CA ASN A 14 -10.15 10.25 9.22
C ASN A 14 -9.24 11.49 9.18
N VAL A 15 -8.43 11.66 8.12
CA VAL A 15 -7.50 12.78 8.02
C VAL A 15 -8.22 14.02 7.51
N SER A 16 -8.26 15.08 8.31
CA SER A 16 -8.86 16.36 7.92
C SER A 16 -7.89 17.26 7.13
N TRP A 17 -8.42 18.31 6.51
CA TRP A 17 -7.59 19.36 5.92
C TRP A 17 -6.73 20.10 6.95
N ASP A 18 -7.20 20.22 8.21
CA ASP A 18 -6.43 20.87 9.27
C ASP A 18 -5.24 20.00 9.71
N ASP A 19 -5.42 18.68 9.75
CA ASP A 19 -4.35 17.73 10.04
C ASP A 19 -3.28 17.75 8.96
N LEU A 20 -3.72 17.80 7.71
CA LEU A 20 -2.83 17.91 6.56
C LEU A 20 -2.13 19.28 6.53
N GLN A 21 -2.81 20.36 6.90
CA GLN A 21 -2.22 21.71 6.94
C GLN A 21 -1.07 21.78 7.95
N LYS A 22 -1.23 21.16 9.13
CA LYS A 22 -0.15 21.07 10.14
C LYS A 22 1.08 20.33 9.57
N ALA A 23 0.85 19.20 8.92
CA ALA A 23 1.91 18.42 8.28
C ALA A 23 2.60 19.17 7.14
N VAL A 24 1.84 19.91 6.33
CA VAL A 24 2.35 20.76 5.26
C VAL A 24 3.23 21.88 5.81
N TYR A 25 2.88 22.51 6.93
CA TYR A 25 3.75 23.51 7.55
C TYR A 25 5.07 22.92 8.03
N GLU A 26 5.06 21.68 8.53
CA GLU A 26 6.30 20.98 8.90
C GLU A 26 7.14 20.61 7.68
N ALA A 27 6.50 20.11 6.62
CA ALA A 27 7.17 19.67 5.40
C ALA A 27 7.75 20.83 4.57
N PHE A 28 7.03 21.96 4.51
CA PHE A 28 7.25 23.00 3.51
C PHE A 28 7.38 24.42 4.10
N GLY A 29 7.25 24.56 5.43
CA GLY A 29 7.33 25.83 6.15
C GLY A 29 5.97 26.49 6.37
N ASN A 30 5.91 27.42 7.34
CA ASN A 30 4.68 28.06 7.81
C ASN A 30 3.96 28.91 6.75
N ASP A 31 4.64 29.30 5.67
CA ASP A 31 4.04 30.04 4.57
C ASP A 31 3.28 29.13 3.59
N ALA A 32 3.46 27.81 3.66
CA ALA A 32 2.77 26.80 2.84
C ALA A 32 1.32 26.60 3.27
N LYS A 33 0.50 27.64 3.09
CA LYS A 33 -0.91 27.62 3.45
C LYS A 33 -1.77 27.24 2.26
N PHE A 34 -2.66 26.28 2.46
CA PHE A 34 -3.63 25.89 1.45
C PHE A 34 -4.61 27.01 1.14
N GLY A 35 -5.01 27.11 -0.12
CA GLY A 35 -5.98 28.08 -0.60
C GLY A 35 -7.44 27.66 -0.45
N PRO A 36 -8.35 28.59 -0.78
CA PRO A 36 -9.78 28.31 -0.79
C PRO A 36 -10.18 27.26 -1.83
N ASN A 37 -9.44 27.14 -2.94
CA ASN A 37 -9.74 26.21 -4.04
C ASN A 37 -8.88 24.93 -4.00
N LYS A 38 -8.31 24.62 -2.83
CA LYS A 38 -7.61 23.34 -2.62
C LYS A 38 -8.54 22.17 -2.94
N ASP A 39 -7.98 21.13 -3.52
CA ASP A 39 -8.71 19.96 -4.00
C ASP A 39 -7.96 18.66 -3.69
N ALA A 40 -8.71 17.57 -3.58
CA ALA A 40 -8.19 16.23 -3.41
C ALA A 40 -8.90 15.28 -4.37
N LYS A 41 -8.11 14.62 -5.24
CA LYS A 41 -8.60 13.62 -6.19
C LYS A 41 -8.13 12.22 -5.79
N ASP A 42 -9.02 11.24 -5.79
CA ASP A 42 -8.63 9.83 -5.66
C ASP A 42 -7.94 9.36 -6.95
N ILE A 43 -6.64 9.08 -6.86
CA ILE A 43 -5.86 8.49 -7.96
C ILE A 43 -5.50 7.03 -7.67
N GLY A 44 -5.94 6.49 -6.54
CA GLY A 44 -5.75 5.11 -6.12
C GLY A 44 -7.02 4.26 -6.25
N PHE A 45 -8.09 4.78 -6.86
CA PHE A 45 -9.32 4.01 -7.04
C PHE A 45 -9.04 2.63 -7.68
N VAL A 46 -9.57 1.56 -7.08
CA VAL A 46 -9.30 0.13 -7.41
C VAL A 46 -7.89 -0.38 -7.09
N ASN A 47 -6.87 0.48 -7.03
CA ASN A 47 -5.47 0.08 -6.79
C ASN A 47 -4.94 0.38 -5.38
N GLY A 48 -5.68 1.16 -4.59
CA GLY A 48 -5.24 1.64 -3.27
C GLY A 48 -5.39 0.61 -2.16
N PHE A 49 -6.29 -0.36 -2.33
CA PHE A 49 -6.55 -1.48 -1.42
C PHE A 49 -6.75 -1.06 0.05
N LEU A 50 -5.67 -1.01 0.85
CA LEU A 50 -5.65 -0.58 2.26
C LEU A 50 -5.25 0.89 2.46
N SER A 51 -5.30 1.69 1.40
CA SER A 51 -5.00 3.12 1.45
C SER A 51 -5.88 3.90 0.47
N LYS A 52 -6.16 5.15 0.82
CA LYS A 52 -6.62 6.17 -0.12
C LYS A 52 -5.41 6.94 -0.65
N ILE A 53 -5.28 7.02 -1.97
CA ILE A 53 -4.18 7.73 -2.62
C ILE A 53 -4.74 9.05 -3.16
N CYS A 54 -4.50 10.12 -2.41
CA CYS A 54 -5.06 11.43 -2.69
C CYS A 54 -4.04 12.27 -3.47
N LEU A 55 -4.35 12.68 -4.69
CA LEU A 55 -3.63 13.75 -5.36
C LEU A 55 -4.14 15.09 -4.85
N ILE A 56 -3.30 15.81 -4.12
CA ILE A 56 -3.62 17.12 -3.55
C ILE A 56 -3.21 18.22 -4.53
N THR A 57 -4.18 19.07 -4.87
CA THR A 57 -3.95 20.36 -5.49
C THR A 57 -4.11 21.43 -4.41
N PRO A 58 -3.02 22.03 -3.92
CA PRO A 58 -3.02 22.80 -2.69
C PRO A 58 -3.58 24.22 -2.81
N ASP A 59 -3.60 24.79 -4.02
CA ASP A 59 -3.98 26.20 -4.25
C ASP A 59 -3.18 27.16 -3.35
N TRP A 60 -1.84 27.10 -3.39
CA TRP A 60 -1.00 27.85 -2.44
C TRP A 60 -1.35 29.35 -2.39
N GLN A 61 -1.51 29.90 -1.18
CA GLN A 61 -1.87 31.32 -0.99
C GLN A 61 -0.71 32.29 -1.20
N THR A 62 0.53 31.79 -1.15
CA THR A 62 1.76 32.56 -1.24
C THR A 62 2.62 32.04 -2.38
N GLU A 63 3.39 32.92 -3.03
CA GLU A 63 4.38 32.49 -4.02
C GLU A 63 5.55 31.81 -3.32
N LEU A 64 5.59 30.48 -3.40
CA LEU A 64 6.60 29.64 -2.78
C LEU A 64 7.47 29.00 -3.87
N LYS A 65 8.79 29.25 -3.83
CA LYS A 65 9.72 28.79 -4.88
C LYS A 65 10.14 27.31 -4.77
N HIS A 66 9.84 26.66 -3.65
CA HIS A 66 10.39 25.33 -3.33
C HIS A 66 9.34 24.32 -2.86
N VAL A 67 8.07 24.55 -3.20
CA VAL A 67 6.97 23.63 -2.87
C VAL A 67 6.43 22.97 -4.14
N PRO A 68 5.91 21.74 -4.03
CA PRO A 68 5.31 21.07 -5.18
C PRO A 68 3.99 21.74 -5.59
N GLU A 69 3.73 21.84 -6.91
CA GLU A 69 2.43 22.26 -7.44
C GLU A 69 1.33 21.26 -7.07
N LYS A 70 1.67 19.97 -7.07
CA LYS A 70 0.80 18.87 -6.61
C LYS A 70 1.63 17.83 -5.88
N PHE A 71 1.03 17.18 -4.90
CA PHE A 71 1.68 16.10 -4.16
C PHE A 71 0.67 15.00 -3.83
N VAL A 72 1.17 13.83 -3.49
CA VAL A 72 0.34 12.70 -3.08
C VAL A 72 0.28 12.64 -1.57
N VAL A 73 -0.91 12.39 -1.04
CA VAL A 73 -1.11 11.97 0.35
C VAL A 73 -1.65 10.56 0.32
N LYS A 74 -0.84 9.60 0.77
CA LYS A 74 -1.26 8.23 1.00
C LYS A 74 -1.82 8.16 2.42
N ILE A 75 -3.13 8.01 2.54
CA ILE A 75 -3.83 7.88 3.82
C ILE A 75 -4.11 6.40 4.06
N SER A 76 -3.60 5.85 5.15
CA SER A 76 -3.91 4.48 5.54
C SER A 76 -5.37 4.39 5.95
N SER A 77 -6.16 3.62 5.19
CA SER A 77 -7.62 3.60 5.31
C SER A 77 -8.21 2.37 4.63
N GLN A 78 -9.24 1.78 5.24
CA GLN A 78 -9.99 0.68 4.63
C GLN A 78 -11.06 1.17 3.64
N MET A 79 -11.26 2.48 3.44
CA MET A 79 -12.29 3.02 2.54
C MET A 79 -12.20 2.49 1.11
N SER A 80 -10.98 2.40 0.55
CA SER A 80 -10.77 1.88 -0.81
C SER A 80 -11.22 0.42 -0.95
N TYR A 81 -11.00 -0.39 0.08
CA TYR A 81 -11.46 -1.76 0.13
C TYR A 81 -13.00 -1.83 0.16
N ILE A 82 -13.64 -1.03 1.01
CA ILE A 82 -15.12 -0.96 1.11
C ILE A 82 -15.74 -0.58 -0.23
N GLU A 83 -15.18 0.41 -0.92
CA GLU A 83 -15.69 0.85 -2.21
C GLU A 83 -15.56 -0.24 -3.27
N CYS A 84 -14.42 -0.96 -3.31
CA CYS A 84 -14.25 -2.11 -4.21
C CYS A 84 -15.24 -3.23 -3.89
N HIS A 85 -15.53 -3.49 -2.61
CA HIS A 85 -16.53 -4.46 -2.17
C HIS A 85 -17.95 -4.06 -2.60
N GLY A 86 -18.31 -2.79 -2.42
CA GLY A 86 -19.61 -2.26 -2.84
C GLY A 86 -19.87 -2.39 -4.35
N MET A 87 -18.81 -2.41 -5.18
CA MET A 87 -18.92 -2.64 -6.62
C MET A 87 -19.23 -4.09 -7.00
N LEU A 88 -18.92 -5.07 -6.14
CA LEU A 88 -19.07 -6.51 -6.40
C LEU A 88 -20.41 -7.08 -5.91
N GLY A 89 -21.19 -6.32 -5.13
CA GLY A 89 -22.52 -6.70 -4.63
C GLY A 89 -22.48 -7.57 -3.37
N GLU A 90 -23.21 -7.16 -2.32
CA GLU A 90 -23.21 -7.79 -0.98
C GLU A 90 -23.56 -9.29 -0.96
N LYS A 91 -24.29 -9.79 -1.98
CA LYS A 91 -24.75 -11.19 -2.03
C LYS A 91 -23.70 -12.17 -2.58
N ASP A 92 -22.63 -11.68 -3.21
CA ASP A 92 -21.69 -12.52 -3.95
C ASP A 92 -20.36 -12.75 -3.22
N MET A 93 -20.20 -12.23 -2.00
CA MET A 93 -19.07 -12.55 -1.12
C MET A 93 -19.55 -13.10 0.22
N GLU A 94 -19.19 -14.36 0.48
CA GLU A 94 -19.63 -15.14 1.65
C GLU A 94 -18.88 -14.76 2.95
N ILE A 95 -17.89 -13.86 2.87
CA ILE A 95 -17.14 -13.38 4.02
C ILE A 95 -17.89 -12.20 4.63
N SER A 96 -18.24 -12.32 5.91
CA SER A 96 -18.72 -11.18 6.68
C SER A 96 -17.64 -10.09 6.69
N MET A 97 -17.95 -8.94 6.10
CA MET A 97 -17.11 -7.73 6.07
C MET A 97 -16.67 -7.29 7.48
N GLN A 98 -17.41 -7.72 8.50
CA GLN A 98 -17.19 -7.41 9.91
C GLN A 98 -16.06 -8.25 10.53
N ASP A 99 -15.94 -9.52 10.18
CA ASP A 99 -14.85 -10.40 10.64
C ASP A 99 -13.52 -10.05 9.95
N PHE A 100 -13.58 -9.64 8.69
CA PHE A 100 -12.42 -9.13 7.97
C PHE A 100 -11.96 -7.76 8.51
N SER A 101 -12.87 -6.82 8.76
CA SER A 101 -12.53 -5.44 9.14
C SER A 101 -11.90 -5.28 10.53
N SER A 102 -12.40 -6.02 11.53
CA SER A 102 -11.96 -5.89 12.93
C SER A 102 -10.56 -6.46 13.15
N ALA A 103 -10.20 -7.54 12.46
CA ALA A 103 -8.85 -8.10 12.47
C ALA A 103 -7.83 -7.23 11.70
N GLN A 104 -8.30 -6.44 10.72
CA GLN A 104 -7.45 -5.65 9.84
C GLN A 104 -7.12 -4.26 10.37
N ASP A 105 -7.84 -3.68 11.34
CA ASP A 105 -7.52 -2.32 11.84
C ASP A 105 -6.11 -2.24 12.43
N THR A 106 -5.75 -3.17 13.32
CA THR A 106 -4.39 -3.27 13.87
C THR A 106 -3.36 -3.57 12.80
N LYS A 107 -3.65 -4.47 11.86
CA LYS A 107 -2.68 -4.87 10.82
C LYS A 107 -2.45 -3.74 9.82
N VAL A 108 -3.48 -3.01 9.40
CA VAL A 108 -3.37 -1.82 8.54
C VAL A 108 -2.48 -0.76 9.19
N LYS A 109 -2.62 -0.53 10.50
CA LYS A 109 -1.75 0.38 11.26
C LYS A 109 -0.30 -0.10 11.30
N GLN A 110 -0.09 -1.39 11.56
CA GLN A 110 1.25 -2.01 11.54
C GLN A 110 1.91 -1.87 10.17
N LEU A 111 1.18 -2.13 9.08
CA LEU A 111 1.72 -2.03 7.72
C LEU A 111 2.13 -0.61 7.35
N HIS A 112 1.28 0.36 7.70
CA HIS A 112 1.59 1.78 7.51
C HIS A 112 2.84 2.18 8.31
N ASN A 113 2.93 1.79 9.59
CA ASN A 113 4.09 2.09 10.42
C ASN A 113 5.37 1.37 9.91
N ASN A 114 5.27 0.14 9.39
CA ASN A 114 6.39 -0.54 8.73
C ASN A 114 6.91 0.25 7.52
N GLU A 115 6.02 0.82 6.71
CA GLU A 115 6.40 1.66 5.57
C GLU A 115 7.10 2.95 6.04
N VAL A 116 6.60 3.60 7.09
CA VAL A 116 7.27 4.77 7.69
C VAL A 116 8.66 4.41 8.21
N THR A 117 8.78 3.29 8.93
CA THR A 117 10.05 2.74 9.43
C THR A 117 11.04 2.50 8.29
N LEU A 118 10.59 1.90 7.18
CA LEU A 118 11.44 1.69 6.01
C LEU A 118 12.02 3.00 5.49
N TYR A 119 11.19 4.03 5.29
CA TYR A 119 11.68 5.32 4.80
C TYR A 119 12.69 5.97 5.76
N ARG A 120 12.45 5.91 7.09
CA ARG A 120 13.38 6.42 8.11
C ARG A 120 14.70 5.67 8.11
N ILE A 121 14.69 4.35 7.97
CA ILE A 121 15.91 3.54 7.89
C ILE A 121 16.68 3.86 6.61
N LEU A 122 16.00 3.96 5.46
CA LEU A 122 16.63 4.33 4.21
C LEU A 122 17.31 5.72 4.29
N GLU A 123 16.72 6.66 5.04
CA GLU A 123 17.34 7.96 5.34
C GLU A 123 18.52 7.83 6.31
N LYS A 124 18.36 7.14 7.44
CA LYS A 124 19.39 6.87 8.45
C LYS A 124 20.68 6.31 7.84
N TYR A 125 20.54 5.39 6.88
CA TYR A 125 21.66 4.75 6.19
C TYR A 125 22.07 5.42 4.88
N ASN A 126 21.50 6.59 4.56
CA ASN A 126 21.75 7.35 3.34
C ASN A 126 21.63 6.50 2.06
N VAL A 127 20.58 5.70 1.97
CA VAL A 127 20.33 4.78 0.85
C VAL A 127 19.68 5.55 -0.29
N THR A 128 20.47 5.88 -1.32
CA THR A 128 20.03 6.68 -2.48
C THR A 128 19.73 5.87 -3.73
N ASN A 129 20.28 4.65 -3.85
CA ASN A 129 20.18 3.81 -5.05
C ASN A 129 18.91 2.94 -5.13
N VAL A 130 17.91 3.24 -4.31
CA VAL A 130 16.60 2.58 -4.32
C VAL A 130 15.61 3.60 -4.87
N ALA A 131 15.09 3.33 -6.07
CA ALA A 131 14.10 4.17 -6.71
C ALA A 131 12.83 4.25 -5.84
N ARG A 132 12.47 5.46 -5.43
CA ARG A 132 11.27 5.75 -4.63
C ARG A 132 10.85 7.21 -4.84
N PRO A 133 9.55 7.55 -4.67
CA PRO A 133 9.12 8.94 -4.61
C PRO A 133 9.82 9.66 -3.47
N LYS A 134 10.10 10.96 -3.62
CA LYS A 134 10.53 11.78 -2.49
C LYS A 134 9.43 11.82 -1.43
N VAL A 135 9.78 11.51 -0.19
CA VAL A 135 8.89 11.63 0.97
C VAL A 135 9.11 13.00 1.60
N TYR A 136 8.04 13.75 1.80
CA TYR A 136 8.08 15.10 2.40
C TYR A 136 7.72 15.08 3.88
N TYR A 137 6.81 14.18 4.28
CA TYR A 137 6.35 14.05 5.66
C TYR A 137 5.74 12.67 5.90
N MET A 138 5.83 12.19 7.13
CA MET A 138 5.24 10.93 7.57
C MET A 138 4.61 11.11 8.94
N ARG A 139 3.38 10.63 9.11
CA ARG A 139 2.73 10.49 10.42
C ARG A 139 2.41 9.01 10.64
N GLU A 140 2.93 8.46 11.73
CA GLU A 140 2.62 7.11 12.18
C GLU A 140 1.32 7.09 12.96
N PHE A 141 0.72 5.90 13.05
CA PHE A 141 -0.25 5.66 14.09
C PHE A 141 0.45 5.55 15.44
N SER A 142 -0.08 6.26 16.44
CA SER A 142 0.37 6.25 17.83
C SER A 142 -0.83 6.38 18.77
N GLU A 143 -0.61 6.34 20.08
CA GLU A 143 -1.67 6.63 21.06
C GLU A 143 -2.21 8.05 20.91
N ASP A 144 -1.36 9.01 20.53
CA ASP A 144 -1.72 10.42 20.30
C ASP A 144 -2.36 10.67 18.92
N SER A 145 -2.20 9.75 17.98
CA SER A 145 -2.77 9.82 16.63
C SER A 145 -3.26 8.44 16.19
N PRO A 146 -4.29 7.90 16.86
CA PRO A 146 -4.72 6.51 16.66
C PRO A 146 -5.45 6.29 15.33
N HIS A 147 -5.78 7.36 14.61
CA HIS A 147 -6.62 7.33 13.41
C HIS A 147 -6.04 8.10 12.21
N GLU A 148 -4.91 8.77 12.37
CA GLU A 148 -4.37 9.73 11.40
C GLU A 148 -3.01 9.29 10.79
N GLY A 149 -2.86 8.04 10.37
CA GLY A 149 -1.66 7.58 9.66
C GLY A 149 -1.65 7.98 8.19
N PHE A 150 -0.68 8.80 7.77
CA PHE A 150 -0.51 9.17 6.36
C PHE A 150 0.93 9.56 6.00
N ILE A 151 1.23 9.55 4.70
CA ILE A 151 2.51 9.95 4.13
C ILE A 151 2.28 11.00 3.05
N ILE A 152 3.01 12.12 3.10
CA ILE A 152 3.07 13.13 2.04
C ILE A 152 4.27 12.81 1.16
N MET A 153 4.05 12.63 -0.13
CA MET A 153 5.08 12.22 -1.08
C MET A 153 4.94 12.92 -2.44
N GLU A 154 6.02 12.85 -3.21
CA GLU A 154 6.11 13.35 -4.57
C GLU A 154 5.03 12.73 -5.46
N TYR A 155 4.39 13.59 -6.27
CA TYR A 155 3.55 13.12 -7.35
C TYR A 155 4.42 12.82 -8.58
N VAL A 156 4.59 11.53 -8.88
CA VAL A 156 5.30 11.08 -10.08
C VAL A 156 4.29 10.91 -11.23
N ALA A 157 4.22 11.91 -12.10
CA ALA A 157 3.33 11.89 -13.26
C ALA A 157 3.81 10.92 -14.37
N ASP A 158 2.89 10.59 -15.27
CA ASP A 158 3.17 9.93 -16.57
C ASP A 158 3.88 8.57 -16.46
N ARG A 159 3.48 7.74 -15.48
CA ARG A 159 3.93 6.35 -15.34
C ARG A 159 2.85 5.38 -15.77
N LEU A 160 3.22 4.40 -16.59
CA LEU A 160 2.36 3.26 -16.90
C LEU A 160 2.44 2.23 -15.76
N PRO A 161 1.31 1.86 -15.13
CA PRO A 161 1.29 0.67 -14.30
C PRO A 161 1.58 -0.54 -15.18
N LEU A 162 2.48 -1.42 -14.71
CA LEU A 162 2.73 -2.70 -15.34
C LEU A 162 1.81 -3.73 -14.70
N HIS A 163 1.13 -4.52 -15.53
CA HIS A 163 0.27 -5.59 -15.12
C HIS A 163 0.92 -6.95 -15.38
N ILE A 164 0.51 -7.97 -14.63
CA ILE A 164 1.02 -9.35 -14.76
C ILE A 164 0.75 -9.98 -16.14
N TYR A 165 -0.18 -9.41 -16.90
CA TYR A 165 -0.54 -9.85 -18.24
C TYR A 165 0.14 -9.02 -19.35
N ASP A 166 0.96 -8.02 -18.98
CA ASP A 166 1.75 -7.27 -19.95
C ASP A 166 2.93 -8.12 -20.43
N ASN A 167 3.20 -8.07 -21.74
CA ASN A 167 4.35 -8.74 -22.34
C ASN A 167 5.61 -7.90 -22.10
N LEU A 168 6.26 -8.14 -20.97
CA LEU A 168 7.47 -7.42 -20.56
C LEU A 168 8.72 -8.04 -21.18
N THR A 169 9.60 -7.21 -21.71
CA THR A 169 10.96 -7.61 -22.12
C THR A 169 11.91 -7.62 -20.92
N PRO A 170 13.05 -8.32 -21.00
CA PRO A 170 14.08 -8.24 -19.95
C PRO A 170 14.56 -6.81 -19.66
N SER A 171 14.50 -5.92 -20.66
CA SER A 171 14.84 -4.50 -20.51
C SER A 171 13.84 -3.78 -19.61
N ASP A 172 12.54 -4.07 -19.76
CA ASP A 172 11.46 -3.41 -19.01
C ASP A 172 11.55 -3.72 -17.50
N ILE A 173 11.98 -4.93 -17.15
CA ILE A 173 12.14 -5.35 -15.75
C ILE A 173 13.53 -5.04 -15.17
N SER A 174 14.52 -4.66 -16.00
CA SER A 174 15.90 -4.49 -15.54
C SER A 174 16.02 -3.42 -14.44
N GLN A 175 15.29 -2.32 -14.56
CA GLN A 175 15.28 -1.27 -13.54
C GLN A 175 14.70 -1.77 -12.21
N VAL A 176 13.62 -2.56 -12.25
CA VAL A 176 12.99 -3.14 -11.07
C VAL A 176 13.96 -4.10 -10.38
N LEU A 177 14.58 -5.01 -11.13
CA LEU A 177 15.56 -5.97 -10.59
C LEU A 177 16.77 -5.26 -9.96
N ARG A 178 17.29 -4.20 -10.60
CA ARG A 178 18.39 -3.39 -10.02
C ARG A 178 17.97 -2.69 -8.74
N THR A 179 16.74 -2.18 -8.67
CA THR A 179 16.22 -1.53 -7.47
C THR A 179 16.07 -2.53 -6.31
N ILE A 180 15.57 -3.73 -6.59
CA ILE A 180 15.50 -4.83 -5.60
C ILE A 180 16.90 -5.20 -5.11
N ALA A 181 17.87 -5.38 -6.02
CA ALA A 181 19.25 -5.69 -5.64
C ALA A 181 19.87 -4.58 -4.79
N SER A 182 19.68 -3.30 -5.15
CA SER A 182 20.13 -2.17 -4.35
C SER A 182 19.52 -2.15 -2.95
N LEU A 183 18.23 -2.49 -2.83
CA LEU A 183 17.55 -2.58 -1.54
C LEU A 183 18.13 -3.73 -0.71
N GLN A 184 18.30 -4.92 -1.28
CA GLN A 184 18.92 -6.06 -0.60
C GLN A 184 20.33 -5.74 -0.08
N VAL A 185 21.15 -5.08 -0.90
CA VAL A 185 22.50 -4.63 -0.50
C VAL A 185 22.43 -3.59 0.62
N ALA A 186 21.42 -2.72 0.64
CA ALA A 186 21.22 -1.78 1.74
C ALA A 186 20.85 -2.51 3.03
N PHE A 187 19.98 -3.51 2.98
CA PHE A 187 19.57 -4.32 4.13
C PHE A 187 20.73 -5.03 4.83
N LEU A 188 21.78 -5.43 4.08
CA LEU A 188 22.99 -6.01 4.67
C LEU A 188 23.75 -5.05 5.59
N LYS A 189 23.53 -3.74 5.45
CA LYS A 189 24.18 -2.69 6.25
C LYS A 189 23.38 -2.33 7.50
N PHE A 190 22.11 -2.72 7.58
CA PHE A 190 21.25 -2.41 8.73
C PHE A 190 21.72 -3.21 9.95
N SER A 191 21.57 -2.62 11.14
CA SER A 191 21.84 -3.34 12.39
C SER A 191 20.75 -4.39 12.62
N GLU A 192 21.04 -5.38 13.47
CA GLU A 192 20.02 -6.37 13.87
C GLU A 192 18.84 -5.71 14.59
N GLU A 193 19.08 -4.64 15.36
CA GLU A 193 18.02 -3.85 16.00
C GLU A 193 17.10 -3.19 14.96
N ASP A 194 17.65 -2.59 13.91
CA ASP A 194 16.86 -1.97 12.85
C ASP A 194 16.12 -3.01 12.00
N LYS A 195 16.73 -4.18 11.77
CA LYS A 195 16.07 -5.29 11.06
C LYS A 195 14.90 -5.85 11.86
N ALA A 196 15.03 -5.94 13.18
CA ALA A 196 13.97 -6.43 14.07
C ALA A 196 12.72 -5.51 14.12
N LEU A 197 12.78 -4.31 13.54
CA LEU A 197 11.62 -3.44 13.39
C LEU A 197 10.67 -3.88 12.25
N PHE A 198 11.11 -4.76 11.35
CA PHE A 198 10.31 -5.25 10.23
C PHE A 198 9.57 -6.55 10.56
N THR A 199 8.43 -6.75 9.91
CA THR A 199 7.68 -8.01 9.96
C THR A 199 8.32 -9.04 9.03
N GLU A 200 8.65 -10.23 9.55
CA GLU A 200 9.29 -11.30 8.79
C GLU A 200 8.28 -12.09 7.93
N ASP A 201 7.18 -12.57 8.52
CA ASP A 201 6.21 -13.46 7.86
C ASP A 201 5.02 -12.69 7.27
N ILE A 202 5.30 -11.74 6.39
CA ILE A 202 4.28 -10.79 5.92
C ILE A 202 3.15 -11.46 5.12
N PHE A 203 3.42 -12.51 4.34
CA PHE A 203 2.39 -13.20 3.57
C PHE A 203 1.52 -14.05 4.49
N GLY A 204 2.10 -14.80 5.42
CA GLY A 204 1.39 -15.55 6.43
C GLY A 204 0.57 -14.63 7.34
N GLU A 205 1.15 -13.56 7.86
CA GLU A 205 0.48 -12.68 8.82
C GLU A 205 -0.67 -11.87 8.22
N ILE A 206 -0.52 -11.37 6.98
CA ILE A 206 -1.57 -10.58 6.32
C ILE A 206 -2.57 -11.50 5.61
N ASN A 207 -2.08 -12.52 4.92
CA ASN A 207 -2.88 -13.27 3.96
C ASN A 207 -3.37 -14.63 4.44
N SER A 208 -2.87 -15.20 5.54
CA SER A 208 -3.36 -16.50 6.02
C SER A 208 -4.87 -16.53 6.29
N LYS A 209 -5.44 -15.38 6.66
CA LYS A 209 -6.88 -15.23 6.89
C LYS A 209 -7.68 -14.88 5.62
N THR A 210 -7.03 -14.41 4.56
CA THR A 210 -7.70 -14.03 3.30
C THR A 210 -7.52 -15.07 2.20
N VAL A 211 -6.41 -15.77 2.17
CA VAL A 211 -6.08 -16.80 1.18
C VAL A 211 -6.41 -18.18 1.76
N THR A 212 -7.65 -18.31 2.25
CA THR A 212 -8.19 -19.61 2.65
C THR A 212 -8.69 -20.37 1.43
N LYS A 213 -8.81 -21.70 1.54
CA LYS A 213 -9.40 -22.51 0.47
C LYS A 213 -10.83 -22.06 0.15
N GLU A 214 -11.62 -21.66 1.15
CA GLU A 214 -12.96 -21.14 0.92
C GLU A 214 -12.94 -19.81 0.14
N HIS A 215 -12.09 -18.86 0.52
CA HIS A 215 -12.00 -17.56 -0.15
C HIS A 215 -11.53 -17.69 -1.59
N VAL A 216 -10.50 -18.51 -1.84
CA VAL A 216 -10.02 -18.70 -3.21
C VAL A 216 -11.09 -19.38 -4.07
N LYS A 217 -11.83 -20.34 -3.52
CA LYS A 217 -12.97 -20.95 -4.21
C LYS A 217 -14.05 -19.91 -4.54
N SER A 218 -14.45 -19.08 -3.56
CA SER A 218 -15.43 -18.01 -3.77
C SER A 218 -15.01 -17.04 -4.88
N MET A 219 -13.73 -16.63 -4.90
CA MET A 219 -13.17 -15.79 -5.97
C MET A 219 -13.26 -16.46 -7.36
N VAL A 220 -12.93 -17.75 -7.46
CA VAL A 220 -13.05 -18.50 -8.72
C VAL A 220 -14.51 -18.60 -9.18
N ASP A 221 -15.43 -18.85 -8.25
CA ASP A 221 -16.87 -18.94 -8.56
C ASP A 221 -17.43 -17.59 -9.02
N LEU A 222 -16.99 -16.48 -8.42
CA LEU A 222 -17.31 -15.13 -8.88
C LEU A 222 -16.76 -14.85 -10.28
N MET A 223 -15.50 -15.20 -10.56
CA MET A 223 -14.94 -15.07 -11.91
C MET A 223 -15.70 -15.92 -12.93
N ARG A 224 -16.17 -17.11 -12.53
CA ARG A 224 -16.99 -17.97 -13.37
C ARG A 224 -18.33 -17.31 -13.72
N LYS A 225 -18.99 -16.72 -12.71
CA LYS A 225 -20.24 -15.98 -12.86
C LYS A 225 -20.07 -14.78 -13.80
N ILE A 226 -19.04 -13.97 -13.60
CA ILE A 226 -18.72 -12.80 -14.44
C ILE A 226 -18.37 -13.22 -15.87
N GLY A 227 -17.61 -14.31 -16.01
CA GLY A 227 -17.20 -14.83 -17.31
C GLY A 227 -18.32 -15.47 -18.12
N GLU A 228 -19.52 -15.65 -17.55
CA GLU A 228 -20.68 -16.31 -18.19
C GLU A 228 -20.29 -17.65 -18.86
N GLY A 229 -19.42 -18.42 -18.20
CA GLY A 229 -18.91 -19.71 -18.70
C GLY A 229 -17.79 -19.61 -19.75
N LYS A 230 -17.47 -18.43 -20.30
CA LYS A 230 -16.39 -18.25 -21.30
C LYS A 230 -15.00 -18.54 -20.73
N LEU A 231 -14.86 -18.49 -19.41
CA LEU A 231 -13.60 -18.73 -18.71
C LEU A 231 -13.52 -20.12 -18.08
N ASP A 232 -14.52 -20.99 -18.26
CA ASP A 232 -14.63 -22.26 -17.52
C ASP A 232 -13.41 -23.16 -17.67
N GLU A 233 -12.90 -23.32 -18.90
CA GLU A 233 -11.71 -24.13 -19.13
C GLU A 233 -10.48 -23.56 -18.40
N THR A 234 -10.28 -22.24 -18.51
CA THR A 234 -9.18 -21.53 -17.85
C THR A 234 -9.30 -21.62 -16.33
N LEU A 235 -10.50 -21.39 -15.77
CA LEU A 235 -10.76 -21.44 -14.34
C LEU A 235 -10.62 -22.87 -13.79
N ASN A 236 -10.99 -23.89 -14.57
CA ASN A 236 -10.77 -25.28 -14.19
C ASN A 236 -9.28 -25.66 -14.17
N ARG A 237 -8.48 -25.12 -15.10
CA ARG A 237 -7.02 -25.27 -15.07
C ARG A 237 -6.41 -24.53 -13.88
N LEU A 238 -6.85 -23.29 -13.64
CA LEU A 238 -6.42 -22.47 -12.49
C LEU A 238 -6.75 -23.17 -11.17
N GLY A 239 -7.94 -23.74 -11.03
CA GLY A 239 -8.38 -24.48 -9.84
C GLY A 239 -7.47 -25.64 -9.46
N LYS A 240 -6.78 -26.26 -10.42
CA LYS A 240 -5.84 -27.35 -10.16
C LYS A 240 -4.50 -26.86 -9.58
N ILE A 241 -4.08 -25.65 -9.95
CA ILE A 241 -2.79 -25.07 -9.52
C ILE A 241 -2.93 -24.12 -8.34
N ILE A 242 -4.14 -23.64 -8.06
CA ILE A 242 -4.46 -22.74 -6.94
C ILE A 242 -3.79 -23.15 -5.62
N PRO A 243 -3.88 -24.43 -5.18
CA PRO A 243 -3.28 -24.82 -3.91
C PRO A 243 -1.76 -24.70 -3.88
N GLU A 244 -1.09 -24.74 -5.03
CA GLU A 244 0.36 -24.60 -5.16
C GLU A 244 0.79 -23.12 -5.21
N ILE A 245 -0.05 -22.24 -5.79
CA ILE A 245 0.25 -20.80 -5.90
C ILE A 245 -0.24 -19.99 -4.69
N ALA A 246 -1.21 -20.51 -3.95
CA ALA A 246 -1.84 -19.88 -2.79
C ALA A 246 -1.27 -20.42 -1.47
N ASP A 247 0.03 -20.73 -1.45
CA ASP A 247 0.76 -21.19 -0.27
C ASP A 247 1.53 -20.02 0.36
N THR A 248 0.94 -19.42 1.40
CA THR A 248 1.55 -18.27 2.09
C THR A 248 2.85 -18.67 2.80
N ASN A 249 2.93 -19.89 3.31
CA ASN A 249 4.12 -20.39 4.00
C ASN A 249 5.27 -20.60 3.02
N PHE A 250 4.99 -21.16 1.85
CA PHE A 250 5.96 -21.22 0.76
C PHE A 250 6.43 -19.83 0.34
N ALA A 251 5.53 -18.84 0.26
CA ALA A 251 5.88 -17.48 -0.13
C ALA A 251 6.80 -16.78 0.89
N ASP A 252 6.52 -16.89 2.20
CA ASP A 252 7.36 -16.31 3.26
C ASP A 252 8.77 -16.92 3.26
N HIS A 253 8.89 -18.23 3.04
CA HIS A 253 10.18 -18.95 3.07
C HIS A 253 10.83 -19.14 1.70
N LEU A 254 10.30 -18.51 0.66
CA LEU A 254 10.85 -18.58 -0.70
C LEU A 254 12.32 -18.16 -0.75
N PRO A 255 12.77 -17.08 -0.05
CA PRO A 255 14.18 -16.72 -0.04
C PRO A 255 15.09 -17.82 0.52
N ASP A 256 14.66 -18.56 1.53
CA ASP A 256 15.44 -19.66 2.12
C ASP A 256 15.53 -20.83 1.14
N ILE A 257 14.41 -21.18 0.50
CA ILE A 257 14.32 -22.23 -0.53
C ILE A 257 15.24 -21.92 -1.72
N LEU A 258 15.29 -20.65 -2.13
CA LEU A 258 16.12 -20.19 -3.25
C LEU A 258 17.56 -19.85 -2.85
N GLY A 259 17.92 -19.95 -1.56
CA GLY A 259 19.25 -19.64 -1.05
C GLY A 259 19.64 -18.16 -1.21
N TRP A 260 18.67 -17.26 -1.19
CA TRP A 260 18.87 -15.83 -1.39
C TRP A 260 19.51 -15.14 -0.18
N PHE A 261 19.32 -15.68 1.03
CA PHE A 261 20.07 -15.28 2.20
C PHE A 261 21.29 -16.21 2.34
N CYS A 262 22.44 -15.74 1.87
CA CYS A 262 23.71 -16.31 2.35
C CYS A 262 23.76 -16.03 3.85
N THR A 263 23.58 -17.07 4.66
CA THR A 263 23.91 -17.03 6.08
C THR A 263 25.37 -16.61 6.17
N ALA A 264 25.62 -15.44 6.77
CA ALA A 264 26.96 -15.10 7.22
C ALA A 264 27.29 -16.10 8.33
N SER A 265 28.07 -17.12 7.97
CA SER A 265 28.74 -18.03 8.91
C SER A 265 29.75 -17.28 9.77
#